data_AF-A0A225WBR7-F1
#
_entry.id   AF-A0A225WBR7-F1
#
_cell.length_a   1.000
_cell.length_b   1.000
_cell.length_c   1.000
_cell.angle_alpha   90.00
_cell.angle_beta   90.00
_cell.angle_gamma   90.00
#
_symmetry.space_group_name_H-M   'P 1'
#
loop_
_entity.id
_entity.type
_entity.pdbx_description
1 polymer ?
#
loop_
_entity_poly.entity_id
_entity_poly.type
_entity_poly.pdbx_seq_one_letter_code
_entity_poly.pdbx_strand_id
1 'polypeptide(L)' 'MSRNICTVRELWTEGHVGLAGYPSIAHLISRRLRIVKYVRSLISAVQSAEAAIDRAEEERGTRSIDAFSKHLHRKKSV' A
#
# COMPACT_ATOMS: atom_id res chain seq x y z
N MET A 1 16.11 -17.36 2.07
CA MET A 1 16.33 -17.72 3.48
C MET A 1 15.38 -16.90 4.33
N SER A 2 14.39 -17.51 4.99
CA SER A 2 13.63 -16.83 6.03
C SER A 2 14.49 -16.78 7.29
N ARG A 3 14.73 -15.59 7.84
CA ARG A 3 15.25 -15.51 9.22
C ARG A 3 14.10 -15.91 10.13
N ASN A 4 14.27 -16.96 10.93
CA ASN A 4 13.29 -17.30 11.95
C ASN A 4 13.31 -16.20 13.00
N ILE A 5 12.18 -15.50 13.17
CA ILE A 5 11.97 -14.50 14.21
C ILE A 5 11.75 -15.28 15.50
N CYS A 6 12.66 -15.15 16.46
CA CYS A 6 12.62 -15.96 17.67
C CYS A 6 12.21 -15.15 18.90
N THR A 7 12.17 -13.82 18.81
CA THR A 7 11.88 -12.94 19.95
C THR A 7 10.80 -11.89 19.64
N VAL A 8 10.08 -11.48 20.69
CA VAL A 8 9.11 -10.37 20.62
C VAL A 8 9.78 -9.07 20.16
N ARG A 9 11.05 -8.85 20.53
CA ARG A 9 11.82 -7.67 20.11
C ARG A 9 12.08 -7.68 18.61
N GLU A 10 12.49 -8.81 18.04
CA GLU A 10 12.71 -8.94 16.60
C GLU A 10 11.41 -8.76 15.82
N LEU A 11 10.30 -9.33 16.32
CA LEU A 11 8.97 -9.14 15.74
C LEU A 11 8.56 -7.66 15.75
N TRP A 12 8.77 -6.97 16.87
CA TRP A 12 8.51 -5.53 16.99
C TRP A 12 9.37 -4.71 16.03
N THR A 13 10.66 -5.04 15.92
CA THR A 13 11.61 -4.35 15.04
C THR A 13 11.26 -4.56 13.56
N GLU A 14 10.94 -5.78 13.12
CA GLU A 14 10.45 -6.02 11.76
C GLU A 14 9.13 -5.28 11.51
N GLY A 15 8.23 -5.28 12.49
CA GLY A 15 6.96 -4.57 12.41
C GLY A 15 7.12 -3.08 12.13
N HIS A 16 8.03 -2.41 12.84
CA HIS A 16 8.21 -0.96 12.77
C HIS A 16 9.28 -0.48 11.79
N VAL A 17 10.49 -1.02 11.88
CA VAL A 17 11.68 -0.58 11.14
C VAL A 17 11.88 -1.42 9.88
N GLY A 18 11.52 -2.70 9.94
CA GLY A 18 11.77 -3.67 8.87
C GLY A 18 13.12 -4.34 9.04
N LEU A 19 13.38 -5.32 8.20
CA LEU A 19 14.64 -6.07 8.20
C LEU A 19 15.55 -5.55 7.10
N ALA A 20 16.86 -5.73 7.25
CA ALA A 20 17.80 -5.35 6.19
C ALA A 20 17.40 -5.98 4.85
N GLY A 21 17.09 -5.13 3.87
CA GLY A 21 16.61 -5.51 2.53
C GLY A 21 15.08 -5.62 2.37
N TYR A 22 14.30 -5.49 3.44
CA TYR A 22 12.84 -5.65 3.41
C TYR A 22 12.11 -4.50 4.15
N PRO A 23 11.04 -3.95 3.56
CA PRO A 23 10.23 -2.93 4.23
C PRO A 23 9.51 -3.50 5.45
N SER A 24 9.26 -2.65 6.45
CA SER A 24 8.50 -3.03 7.65
C SER A 24 7.05 -3.39 7.34
N ILE A 25 6.44 -4.19 8.22
CA ILE A 25 5.02 -4.55 8.10
C ILE A 25 4.16 -3.27 8.14
N ALA A 26 4.47 -2.34 9.05
CA ALA A 26 3.79 -1.05 9.14
C ALA A 26 3.87 -0.25 7.83
N HIS A 27 5.03 -0.28 7.16
CA HIS A 27 5.21 0.36 5.87
C HIS A 27 4.34 -0.28 4.78
N LEU A 28 4.29 -1.62 4.72
CA LEU A 28 3.45 -2.36 3.77
C LEU A 28 1.96 -2.08 3.97
N ILE A 29 1.49 -2.09 5.22
CA ILE A 29 0.11 -1.75 5.58
C ILE A 29 -0.19 -0.32 5.16
N SER A 30 0.67 0.63 5.50
CA SER A 30 0.51 2.05 5.12
C SER A 30 0.41 2.24 3.61
N ARG A 31 1.17 1.48 2.82
CA ARG A 31 1.11 1.52 1.34
C ARG A 31 -0.20 1.00 0.78
N ARG A 32 -0.72 -0.09 1.33
CA ARG A 32 -2.02 -0.67 0.93
C ARG A 32 -3.17 0.25 1.34
N LEU A 33 -3.11 0.83 2.54
CA LEU A 33 -4.08 1.82 3.02
C LEU A 33 -4.18 3.03 2.09
N ARG A 34 -3.09 3.42 1.40
CA ARG A 34 -3.15 4.51 0.42
C ARG A 34 -4.05 4.18 -0.77
N ILE A 35 -3.97 2.96 -1.29
CA ILE A 35 -4.84 2.51 -2.40
C ILE A 35 -6.28 2.44 -1.92
N VAL A 36 -6.52 1.89 -0.72
CA VAL A 36 -7.87 1.87 -0.12
C VAL A 36 -8.45 3.28 0.05
N LYS A 37 -7.66 4.23 0.55
CA LYS A 37 -8.06 5.64 0.67
C LYS A 37 -8.36 6.25 -0.70
N TYR A 38 -7.59 5.90 -1.72
CA TYR A 38 -7.82 6.37 -3.08
C TYR A 38 -9.13 5.84 -3.65
N VAL A 39 -9.36 4.52 -3.57
CA VAL A 39 -10.64 3.92 -4.00
C VAL A 39 -11.81 4.53 -3.24
N ARG A 40 -11.70 4.74 -1.92
CA ARG A 40 -12.75 5.45 -1.16
C ARG A 40 -13.01 6.86 -1.69
N SER A 41 -11.98 7.62 -2.05
CA SER A 41 -12.16 8.94 -2.65
C SER A 41 -12.85 8.89 -4.01
N LEU A 42 -12.59 7.83 -4.80
CA LEU A 42 -13.31 7.58 -6.04
C LEU A 42 -14.77 7.22 -5.76
N ILE A 43 -15.05 6.36 -4.78
CA ILE A 43 -16.43 6.01 -4.37
C ILE A 43 -17.21 7.27 -4.02
N SER A 44 -16.62 8.19 -3.27
CA SER A 44 -17.25 9.48 -2.95
C SER A 44 -17.58 10.32 -4.19
N ALA A 45 -16.84 10.15 -5.30
CA ALA A 45 -17.08 10.87 -6.56
C ALA A 45 -18.06 10.16 -7.50
N VAL A 46 -18.00 8.82 -7.63
CA VAL A 46 -18.81 8.05 -8.59
C VAL A 46 -20.00 7.30 -7.97
N GLN A 47 -20.15 7.31 -6.64
CA GLN A 47 -21.23 6.68 -5.88
C GLN A 47 -21.40 5.16 -6.12
N SER A 48 -20.38 4.48 -6.64
CA SER A 48 -20.34 3.03 -6.80
C SER A 48 -18.96 2.50 -6.44
N ALA A 49 -18.93 1.38 -5.72
CA ALA A 49 -17.70 0.69 -5.35
C ALA A 49 -17.04 0.05 -6.57
N GLU A 50 -17.83 -0.60 -7.41
CA GLU A 50 -17.42 -1.29 -8.63
C GLU A 50 -16.79 -0.32 -9.61
N ALA A 51 -17.48 0.79 -9.94
CA ALA A 51 -16.96 1.80 -10.84
C ALA A 51 -15.68 2.48 -10.31
N ALA A 52 -15.56 2.65 -8.99
CA ALA A 52 -14.37 3.18 -8.36
C ALA A 52 -13.18 2.21 -8.42
N ILE A 53 -13.44 0.90 -8.28
CA ILE A 53 -12.43 -0.15 -8.43
C ILE A 53 -11.97 -0.23 -9.88
N ASP A 54 -12.90 -0.29 -10.84
CA ASP A 54 -12.56 -0.37 -12.27
C ASP A 54 -11.71 0.82 -12.71
N ARG A 55 -12.06 2.04 -12.27
CA ARG A 55 -11.25 3.24 -12.53
C ARG A 55 -9.88 3.18 -11.88
N ALA A 56 -9.77 2.65 -10.65
CA ALA A 56 -8.48 2.49 -9.99
C ALA A 56 -7.60 1.45 -10.71
N GLU A 57 -8.20 0.37 -11.23
CA GLU A 57 -7.53 -0.65 -12.04
C GLU A 57 -7.09 -0.09 -13.41
N GLU A 58 -7.94 0.70 -14.06
CA GLU A 58 -7.62 1.39 -15.31
C GLU A 58 -6.42 2.36 -15.13
N GLU A 59 -6.44 3.18 -14.08
CA GLU A 59 -5.34 4.11 -13.77
C GLU A 59 -4.06 3.38 -13.34
N ARG A 60 -4.20 2.26 -12.61
CA ARG A 60 -3.07 1.38 -12.29
C ARG A 60 -2.41 0.87 -13.57
N GLY A 61 -3.22 0.39 -14.52
CA GLY A 61 -2.78 -0.23 -15.75
C GLY A 61 -1.88 -1.43 -15.46
N THR A 62 -0.72 -1.49 -16.10
CA THR A 62 0.26 -2.59 -15.93
C THR A 62 1.16 -2.44 -14.70
N ARG A 63 1.01 -1.37 -13.91
CA ARG A 63 1.87 -1.13 -12.74
C ARG A 63 1.61 -2.18 -11.67
N SER A 64 2.69 -2.59 -11.00
CA SER A 64 2.54 -3.32 -9.73
C SER A 64 1.79 -2.46 -8.71
N ILE A 65 1.09 -3.10 -7.77
CA ILE A 65 0.41 -2.44 -6.64
C ILE A 65 1.37 -1.48 -5.93
N ASP A 66 2.62 -1.90 -5.81
CA ASP A 66 3.69 -1.13 -5.22
C ASP A 66 4.04 0.14 -6.02
N ALA A 67 4.19 0.02 -7.34
CA ALA A 67 4.45 1.14 -8.22
C ALA A 67 3.26 2.10 -8.25
N PHE A 68 2.04 1.59 -8.21
CA PHE A 68 0.82 2.39 -8.17
C PHE A 68 0.66 3.17 -6.85
N SER A 69 0.91 2.53 -5.70
CA SER A 69 0.93 3.23 -4.40
C SER A 69 1.95 4.37 -4.34
N LYS A 70 3.12 4.20 -4.99
CA LYS A 70 4.12 5.27 -5.14
C LYS A 70 3.65 6.38 -6.08
N HIS A 71 3.01 6.03 -7.19
CA HIS A 71 2.42 6.98 -8.12
C HIS A 71 1.36 7.86 -7.43
N LEU A 72 0.42 7.25 -6.70
CA LEU A 72 -0.61 7.96 -5.92
C LEU A 72 -0.01 8.88 -4.87
N HIS A 73 1.10 8.49 -4.24
CA HIS A 73 1.81 9.37 -3.29
C HIS A 73 2.33 10.63 -3.99
N ARG A 74 2.97 10.48 -5.16
CA ARG A 74 3.53 11.62 -5.90
C ARG A 74 2.43 12.56 -6.39
N LYS A 75 1.31 12.02 -6.86
CA LYS A 75 0.15 12.78 -7.35
C LYS A 75 -0.48 13.67 -6.27
N LYS A 76 -0.40 13.28 -4.99
CA LYS A 76 -0.93 14.07 -3.85
C LYS A 76 0.00 15.23 -3.43
N SER A 77 1.25 15.28 -3.91
CA SER A 77 2.24 16.33 -3.58
C SER A 77 2.27 17.49 -4.58
N VAL A 78 1.32 17.55 -5.49
CA VAL A 78 1.05 18.68 -6.40
C VAL A 78 -0.33 19.24 -6.04
#